data_AF-A0A9P7YQK9-F1
#
_entry.id   AF-A0A9P7YQK9-F1
#
_cell.length_a   1.000
_cell.length_b   1.000
_cell.length_c   1.000
_cell.angle_alpha   90.00
_cell.angle_beta   90.00
_cell.angle_gamma   90.00
#
_symmetry.space_group_name_H-M   'P 1'
#
loop_
_entity.id
_entity.type
_entity.pdbx_description
1 polymer ?
#
loop_
_entity_poly.entity_id
_entity_poly.type
_entity_poly.pdbx_seq_one_letter_code
_entity_poly.pdbx_strand_id
1 'polypeptide(L)'
;MSRRDFSDRRDFPGRGDFSCRGGYPDRGDYPDRRDFPDRRDSPGRGDFPGRAAQGGGQVRHSERYPFLEEDDSAGREIRQFGYREANLLSAVRHISKEDPRKELSPYLQEVLYSPIPDLEEDDYLPVLEAWMQVFDQMYFYGLVCQNIKIKTSVNPSQPGGFGMWRKSDCHHINIYLHNHCPTPDHYTGRRLEWYIGVLLHEMTHAFLVMYSCECGRCKVEQTHERGGSGVDGHGPLWAEVMINIQEALQRHVRWHVCCSTKDSVEASMKTYGWTASSRAIEHWTKSDHRPSQNRSRGGQYF
;
A
#
# COMPACT_ATOMS: atom_id res chain seq x y z
N MET A 1 -57.19 -16.29 -26.55
CA MET A 1 -55.86 -16.06 -25.95
C MET A 1 -55.57 -17.24 -25.03
N SER A 2 -54.79 -18.22 -25.48
CA SER A 2 -54.52 -19.45 -24.71
C SER A 2 -53.02 -19.62 -24.46
N ARG A 3 -52.70 -19.98 -23.22
CA ARG A 3 -51.37 -20.18 -22.62
C ARG A 3 -50.62 -21.29 -23.35
N ARG A 4 -49.30 -21.13 -23.51
CA ARG A 4 -48.38 -22.22 -23.88
C ARG A 4 -47.75 -22.78 -22.61
N ASP A 5 -47.95 -24.07 -22.41
CA ASP A 5 -47.20 -24.91 -21.49
C ASP A 5 -45.77 -25.13 -22.03
N PHE A 6 -44.80 -25.12 -21.12
CA PHE A 6 -43.44 -25.58 -21.37
C PHE A 6 -43.25 -26.91 -20.64
N SER A 7 -43.04 -27.98 -21.42
CA SER A 7 -42.63 -29.29 -20.94
C SER A 7 -41.10 -29.44 -20.97
N ASP A 8 -40.66 -30.38 -20.13
CA ASP A 8 -39.46 -31.22 -20.21
C ASP A 8 -38.16 -30.80 -19.51
N ARG A 9 -38.10 -31.31 -18.27
CA ARG A 9 -36.91 -31.76 -17.54
C ARG A 9 -36.04 -32.68 -18.42
N ARG A 10 -34.73 -32.45 -18.40
CA ARG A 10 -33.72 -33.45 -18.78
C ARG A 10 -32.98 -33.96 -17.54
N ASP A 11 -32.83 -35.27 -17.49
CA ASP A 11 -32.06 -36.05 -16.53
C ASP A 11 -30.55 -35.77 -16.63
N PHE A 12 -29.88 -35.72 -15.48
CA PHE A 12 -28.41 -35.75 -15.37
C PHE A 12 -27.96 -37.10 -14.78
N PRO A 13 -26.99 -37.80 -15.38
CA PRO A 13 -26.44 -39.00 -14.78
C PRO A 13 -25.30 -38.69 -13.79
N GLY A 14 -25.37 -39.36 -12.63
CA GLY A 14 -24.29 -40.00 -11.87
C GLY A 14 -22.99 -39.23 -11.57
N ARG A 15 -22.82 -38.85 -10.29
CA ARG A 15 -21.50 -38.57 -9.68
C ARG A 15 -20.66 -39.86 -9.65
N GLY A 16 -19.48 -39.83 -10.27
CA GLY A 16 -18.43 -40.81 -10.06
C GLY A 16 -17.54 -40.42 -8.87
N ASP A 17 -17.21 -41.41 -8.05
CA ASP A 17 -16.29 -41.31 -6.91
C ASP A 17 -14.84 -41.00 -7.36
N PHE A 18 -14.22 -39.99 -6.77
CA PHE A 18 -12.79 -39.76 -6.86
C PHE A 18 -12.10 -40.33 -5.61
N SER A 19 -11.24 -41.32 -5.84
CA SER A 19 -10.39 -41.95 -4.84
C SER A 19 -9.15 -41.08 -4.58
N CYS A 20 -8.99 -40.63 -3.33
CA CYS A 20 -7.77 -39.99 -2.85
C CYS A 20 -6.71 -41.05 -2.52
N ARG A 21 -5.56 -41.09 -3.20
CA ARG A 21 -4.28 -41.55 -2.61
C ARG A 21 -3.05 -41.34 -3.50
N GLY A 22 -2.04 -40.70 -2.91
CA GLY A 22 -0.66 -40.54 -3.39
C GLY A 22 -0.18 -39.18 -2.87
N GLY A 23 0.59 -39.07 -1.79
CA GLY A 23 1.86 -39.70 -1.51
C GLY A 23 2.91 -38.59 -1.53
N TYR A 24 3.06 -37.85 -0.42
CA TYR A 24 4.06 -36.78 -0.29
C TYR A 24 5.46 -37.39 -0.20
N PRO A 25 6.47 -36.91 -0.97
CA PRO A 25 7.85 -37.24 -0.71
C PRO A 25 8.40 -36.41 0.48
N ASP A 26 9.33 -37.03 1.19
CA ASP A 26 10.02 -36.52 2.37
C ASP A 26 10.78 -35.21 2.12
N ARG A 27 10.77 -34.34 3.14
CA ARG A 27 11.56 -33.10 3.23
C ARG A 27 13.07 -33.42 3.24
N GLY A 28 13.76 -33.06 2.17
CA GLY A 28 15.21 -32.93 2.12
C GLY A 28 15.63 -31.47 2.01
N ASP A 29 16.50 -31.06 2.93
CA ASP A 29 17.51 -29.99 2.85
C ASP A 29 17.08 -28.56 2.44
N TYR A 30 16.64 -27.77 3.44
CA TYR A 30 16.67 -26.31 3.36
C TYR A 30 18.08 -25.78 3.70
N PRO A 31 18.59 -24.75 3.00
CA PRO A 31 19.78 -24.03 3.42
C PRO A 31 19.57 -23.28 4.74
N ASP A 32 20.64 -23.21 5.53
CA ASP A 32 20.66 -22.79 6.93
C ASP A 32 20.33 -21.29 7.09
N ARG A 33 19.53 -20.98 8.12
CA ARG A 33 18.82 -19.70 8.35
C ARG A 33 19.73 -18.55 8.84
N ARG A 34 21.02 -18.56 8.51
CA ARG A 34 22.05 -17.73 9.16
C ARG A 34 22.44 -16.45 8.42
N ASP A 35 21.89 -16.19 7.24
CA ASP A 35 22.27 -15.01 6.43
C ASP A 35 21.34 -13.79 6.61
N PHE A 36 20.39 -13.85 7.55
CA PHE A 36 19.59 -12.68 7.92
C PHE A 36 20.10 -12.07 9.23
N PRO A 37 20.33 -10.74 9.30
CA PRO A 37 20.64 -10.09 10.56
C PRO A 37 19.51 -10.31 11.56
N ASP A 38 19.90 -10.67 12.78
CA ASP A 38 19.00 -11.01 13.87
C ASP A 38 18.06 -9.84 14.19
N ARG A 39 16.83 -10.14 14.60
CA ARG A 39 15.70 -9.20 14.77
C ARG A 39 15.91 -8.12 15.86
N ARG A 40 17.14 -7.97 16.36
CA ARG A 40 17.52 -7.11 17.48
C ARG A 40 18.15 -5.78 17.07
N ASP A 41 18.45 -5.57 15.79
CA ASP A 41 19.09 -4.34 15.31
C ASP A 41 18.11 -3.31 14.69
N SER A 42 16.80 -3.49 14.89
CA SER A 42 15.84 -2.40 14.62
C SER A 42 16.08 -1.27 15.64
N PRO A 43 16.25 0.00 15.22
CA PRO A 43 16.41 1.10 16.15
C PRO A 43 15.20 1.17 17.08
N GLY A 44 15.50 1.17 18.38
CA GLY A 44 14.49 1.26 19.42
C GLY A 44 13.76 2.60 19.38
N ARG A 45 12.64 2.63 20.11
CA ARG A 45 11.65 3.72 20.30
C ARG A 45 12.21 5.13 20.62
N GLY A 46 13.53 5.34 20.67
CA GLY A 46 14.18 6.60 21.08
C GLY A 46 15.21 7.17 20.10
N ASP A 47 15.55 6.52 18.99
CA ASP A 47 16.65 6.96 18.10
C ASP A 47 16.19 7.78 16.88
N PHE A 48 15.02 8.41 16.96
CA PHE A 48 14.71 9.51 16.04
C PHE A 48 15.45 10.76 16.53
N PRO A 49 16.24 11.46 15.69
CA PRO A 49 16.79 12.74 16.07
C PRO A 49 15.63 13.75 16.18
N GLY A 50 15.04 13.81 17.38
CA GLY A 50 14.26 14.93 17.84
C GLY A 50 15.15 16.16 17.71
N ARG A 51 14.88 16.98 16.70
CA ARG A 51 15.57 18.25 16.50
C ARG A 51 15.14 19.16 17.64
N ALA A 52 15.91 19.12 18.73
CA ALA A 52 15.72 19.98 19.88
C ALA A 52 15.63 21.43 19.43
N ALA A 53 14.61 22.10 19.93
CA ALA A 53 14.31 23.50 19.68
C ALA A 53 15.55 24.38 19.86
N GLN A 54 15.93 25.09 18.78
CA GLN A 54 16.64 26.35 18.89
C GLN A 54 15.86 27.38 18.07
N GLY A 55 15.51 28.45 18.75
CA GLY A 55 14.46 29.38 18.36
C GLY A 55 14.84 30.34 17.24
N GLY A 56 13.81 30.92 16.65
CA GLY A 56 13.91 32.09 15.77
C GLY A 56 13.31 31.87 14.39
N GLY A 57 11.99 32.08 14.28
CA GLY A 57 11.30 32.24 13.00
C GLY A 57 10.09 31.33 12.83
N GLN A 58 8.89 31.86 13.08
CA GLN A 58 7.61 31.23 12.77
C GLN A 58 7.43 31.08 11.24
N VAL A 59 8.09 30.09 10.65
CA VAL A 59 7.55 29.42 9.46
C VAL A 59 6.65 28.32 10.00
N ARG A 60 5.41 28.23 9.51
CA ARG A 60 4.40 27.30 10.02
C ARG A 60 4.90 25.85 9.89
N HIS A 61 5.42 25.32 11.00
CA HIS A 61 5.95 23.96 11.13
C HIS A 61 4.95 22.85 10.73
N SER A 62 3.65 23.16 10.65
CA SER A 62 2.57 22.25 10.26
C SER A 62 2.62 21.74 8.82
N GLU A 63 3.44 22.34 7.94
CA GLU A 63 3.54 21.92 6.53
C GLU A 63 4.56 20.81 6.29
N ARG A 64 5.43 20.52 7.28
CA ARG A 64 6.63 19.70 7.06
C ARG A 64 6.58 18.30 7.67
N TYR A 65 5.86 18.13 8.77
CA TYR A 65 5.66 16.83 9.44
C TYR A 65 4.26 16.83 10.08
N PRO A 66 3.47 15.76 9.93
CA PRO A 66 2.36 15.54 10.85
C PRO A 66 2.96 15.36 12.25
N PHE A 67 2.82 16.38 13.11
CA PHE A 67 3.20 16.31 14.51
C PHE A 67 2.37 15.25 15.25
N LEU A 68 3.05 14.34 15.94
CA LEU A 68 2.46 13.64 17.06
C LEU A 68 2.97 14.35 18.30
N GLU A 69 2.18 15.25 18.90
CA GLU A 69 2.48 15.61 20.28
C GLU A 69 2.11 14.38 21.12
N GLU A 70 3.09 13.78 21.79
CA GLU A 70 2.81 12.81 22.84
C GLU A 70 2.15 13.59 23.98
N ASP A 71 0.83 13.45 24.13
CA ASP A 71 0.16 13.93 25.33
C ASP A 71 0.48 12.95 26.47
N ASP A 72 1.61 13.19 27.14
CA ASP A 72 2.05 12.47 28.33
C ASP A 72 1.13 12.72 29.55
N SER A 73 0.06 13.50 29.39
CA SER A 73 -0.90 13.73 30.46
C SER A 73 -1.89 12.55 30.61
N ALA A 74 -1.45 11.58 31.40
CA ALA A 74 -2.26 10.64 32.16
C ALA A 74 -3.04 9.56 31.38
N GLY A 75 -2.33 8.55 30.86
CA GLY A 75 -2.82 7.16 30.78
C GLY A 75 -4.18 6.93 30.09
N ARG A 76 -4.61 7.81 29.20
CA ARG A 76 -5.85 7.72 28.43
C ARG A 76 -5.54 8.13 27.01
N GLU A 77 -5.93 7.25 26.06
CA GLU A 77 -6.02 7.45 24.62
C GLU A 77 -5.01 8.46 24.03
N ILE A 78 -4.04 7.95 23.27
CA ILE A 78 -3.31 8.76 22.29
C ILE A 78 -4.38 9.50 21.48
N ARG A 79 -4.54 10.81 21.70
CA ARG A 79 -5.41 11.62 20.86
C ARG A 79 -4.76 11.60 19.49
N GLN A 80 -5.31 10.79 18.60
CA GLN A 80 -4.95 10.83 17.19
C GLN A 80 -5.16 12.28 16.75
N PHE A 81 -4.06 12.98 16.50
CA PHE A 81 -4.11 14.31 15.91
C PHE A 81 -4.72 14.13 14.52
N GLY A 82 -6.02 14.41 14.42
CA GLY A 82 -6.75 14.31 13.18
C GLY A 82 -6.32 15.44 12.25
N TYR A 83 -5.54 15.12 11.24
CA TYR A 83 -5.19 16.05 10.18
C TYR A 83 -6.32 16.16 9.16
N ARG A 84 -6.52 17.35 8.60
CA ARG A 84 -7.29 17.42 7.36
C ARG A 84 -6.53 16.65 6.30
N GLU A 85 -7.22 15.82 5.53
CA GLU A 85 -6.59 15.03 4.45
C GLU A 85 -5.80 15.92 3.47
N ALA A 86 -6.26 17.14 3.19
CA ALA A 86 -5.54 18.09 2.35
C ALA A 86 -4.16 18.47 2.91
N ASN A 87 -4.00 18.50 4.23
CA ASN A 87 -2.72 18.74 4.88
C ASN A 87 -1.83 17.49 4.75
N LEU A 88 -2.39 16.29 4.91
CA LEU A 88 -1.66 15.04 4.68
C LEU A 88 -1.17 14.93 3.23
N LEU A 89 -2.01 15.26 2.26
CA LEU A 89 -1.61 15.34 0.85
C LEU A 89 -0.47 16.33 0.63
N SER A 90 -0.54 17.50 1.26
CA SER A 90 0.52 18.51 1.15
C SER A 90 1.84 18.01 1.74
N ALA A 91 1.78 17.33 2.89
CA ALA A 91 2.93 16.70 3.53
C ALA A 91 3.52 15.58 2.65
N VAL A 92 2.69 14.68 2.10
CA VAL A 92 3.16 13.63 1.18
C VAL A 92 3.81 14.24 -0.06
N ARG A 93 3.20 15.27 -0.67
CA ARG A 93 3.78 15.99 -1.81
C ARG A 93 5.13 16.64 -1.50
N HIS A 94 5.33 17.09 -0.26
CA HIS A 94 6.59 17.65 0.17
C HIS A 94 7.66 16.55 0.26
N ILE A 95 7.42 15.51 1.06
CA ILE A 95 8.41 14.45 1.29
C ILE A 95 8.70 13.64 0.02
N SER A 96 7.70 13.42 -0.85
CA SER A 96 7.90 12.77 -2.15
C SER A 96 8.92 13.48 -3.04
N LYS A 97 9.25 14.75 -2.80
CA LYS A 97 10.27 15.49 -3.58
C LYS A 97 11.67 15.38 -3.02
N GLU A 98 11.81 14.95 -1.78
CA GLU A 98 13.11 14.83 -1.10
C GLU A 98 13.93 13.65 -1.67
N ASP A 99 15.24 13.67 -1.43
CA ASP A 99 16.14 12.59 -1.82
C ASP A 99 16.14 11.50 -0.74
N PRO A 100 15.67 10.27 -1.02
CA PRO A 100 15.59 9.19 -0.04
C PRO A 100 16.94 8.85 0.60
N ARG A 101 18.06 9.13 -0.06
CA ARG A 101 19.41 8.85 0.46
C ARG A 101 19.76 9.62 1.73
N LYS A 102 19.04 10.73 1.98
CA LYS A 102 19.25 11.56 3.18
C LYS A 102 18.47 11.05 4.38
N GLU A 103 17.35 10.36 4.13
CA GLU A 103 16.40 9.96 5.16
C GLU A 103 16.53 8.46 5.51
N LEU A 104 16.86 7.62 4.52
CA LEU A 104 16.96 6.18 4.70
C LEU A 104 18.27 5.77 5.39
N SER A 105 18.18 4.79 6.29
CA SER A 105 19.36 4.08 6.80
C SER A 105 20.13 3.38 5.66
N PRO A 106 21.44 3.09 5.81
CA PRO A 106 22.22 2.40 4.78
C PRO A 106 21.58 1.08 4.33
N TYR A 107 21.04 0.30 5.27
CA TYR A 107 20.32 -0.94 4.96
C TYR A 107 19.08 -0.70 4.09
N LEU A 108 18.27 0.32 4.39
CA LEU A 108 17.07 0.60 3.59
C LEU A 108 17.39 1.21 2.23
N GLN A 109 18.52 1.92 2.11
CA GLN A 109 19.05 2.33 0.81
C GLN A 109 19.45 1.12 -0.03
N GLU A 110 20.07 0.12 0.59
CA GLU A 110 20.40 -1.15 -0.08
C GLU A 110 19.13 -1.86 -0.57
N VAL A 111 18.08 -1.94 0.25
CA VAL A 111 16.78 -2.50 -0.16
C VAL A 111 16.18 -1.74 -1.35
N LEU A 112 16.20 -0.40 -1.31
CA LEU A 112 15.60 0.45 -2.35
C LEU A 112 16.33 0.33 -3.70
N TYR A 113 17.66 0.27 -3.68
CA TYR A 113 18.47 0.33 -4.90
C TYR A 113 18.93 -1.04 -5.42
N SER A 114 18.83 -2.10 -4.61
CA SER A 114 19.15 -3.46 -5.06
C SER A 114 18.10 -3.99 -6.05
N PRO A 115 18.51 -4.86 -6.98
CA PRO A 115 17.56 -5.64 -7.76
C PRO A 115 16.63 -6.41 -6.83
N ILE A 116 15.32 -6.37 -7.09
CA ILE A 116 14.38 -7.22 -6.36
C ILE A 116 14.75 -8.69 -6.63
N PRO A 117 14.91 -9.53 -5.59
CA PRO A 117 15.34 -10.91 -5.76
C PRO A 117 14.31 -11.71 -6.56
N ASP A 118 14.78 -12.79 -7.18
CA ASP A 118 13.90 -13.77 -7.81
C ASP A 118 13.54 -14.82 -6.76
N LEU A 119 12.28 -14.86 -6.36
CA LEU A 119 11.78 -15.65 -5.24
C LEU A 119 10.48 -16.33 -5.65
N GLU A 120 10.18 -17.45 -4.98
CA GLU A 120 8.86 -18.06 -5.02
C GLU A 120 7.87 -17.25 -4.16
N GLU A 121 6.57 -17.35 -4.45
CA GLU A 121 5.54 -16.54 -3.78
C GLU A 121 5.52 -16.70 -2.24
N ASP A 122 5.82 -17.91 -1.75
CA ASP A 122 5.86 -18.20 -0.32
C ASP A 122 6.99 -17.46 0.42
N ASP A 123 8.01 -17.00 -0.30
CA ASP A 123 9.19 -16.32 0.23
C ASP A 123 9.11 -14.79 0.10
N TYR A 124 7.98 -14.23 -0.35
CA TYR A 124 7.84 -12.78 -0.53
C TYR A 124 7.80 -11.98 0.78
N LEU A 125 7.33 -12.58 1.88
CA LEU A 125 7.02 -11.84 3.10
C LEU A 125 8.22 -11.06 3.67
N PRO A 126 9.43 -11.63 3.84
CA PRO A 126 10.59 -10.88 4.33
C PRO A 126 10.97 -9.68 3.45
N VAL A 127 10.84 -9.83 2.12
CA VAL A 127 11.11 -8.73 1.18
C VAL A 127 10.06 -7.63 1.35
N LEU A 128 8.79 -7.99 1.46
CA LEU A 128 7.70 -7.03 1.67
C LEU A 128 7.82 -6.31 3.01
N GLU A 129 8.25 -6.98 4.09
CA GLU A 129 8.54 -6.34 5.38
C GLU A 129 9.68 -5.33 5.29
N ALA A 130 10.73 -5.60 4.50
CA ALA A 130 11.81 -4.65 4.25
C ALA A 130 11.32 -3.43 3.43
N TRP A 131 10.54 -3.66 2.37
CA TRP A 131 9.95 -2.59 1.58
C TRP A 131 8.94 -1.74 2.36
N MET A 132 8.21 -2.33 3.30
CA MET A 132 7.34 -1.60 4.23
C MET A 132 8.12 -0.53 5.00
N GLN A 133 9.31 -0.87 5.51
CA GLN A 133 10.17 0.07 6.23
C GLN A 133 10.71 1.17 5.32
N VAL A 134 11.09 0.83 4.07
CA VAL A 134 11.48 1.81 3.05
C VAL A 134 10.37 2.82 2.84
N PHE A 135 9.14 2.35 2.60
CA PHE A 135 7.99 3.22 2.35
C PHE A 135 7.61 4.09 3.53
N ASP A 136 7.65 3.52 4.74
CA ASP A 136 7.33 4.26 5.95
C ASP A 136 8.29 5.43 6.18
N GLN A 137 9.60 5.19 6.03
CA GLN A 137 10.58 6.27 6.15
C GLN A 137 10.47 7.28 5.00
N MET A 138 10.27 6.82 3.76
CA MET A 138 10.27 7.70 2.58
C MET A 138 9.00 8.55 2.45
N TYR A 139 7.85 8.03 2.84
CA TYR A 139 6.55 8.64 2.49
C TYR A 139 5.64 8.88 3.68
N PHE A 140 5.84 8.13 4.76
CA PHE A 140 4.95 8.15 5.92
C PHE A 140 5.65 8.53 7.23
N TYR A 141 6.83 9.14 7.13
CA TYR A 141 7.55 9.76 8.25
C TYR A 141 7.91 8.78 9.39
N GLY A 142 8.00 7.48 9.12
CA GLY A 142 8.27 6.46 10.14
C GLY A 142 7.10 6.22 11.11
N LEU A 143 5.89 6.64 10.73
CA LEU A 143 4.70 6.65 11.58
C LEU A 143 3.84 5.40 11.42
N VAL A 144 3.96 4.70 10.30
CA VAL A 144 3.01 3.68 9.86
C VAL A 144 3.44 2.28 10.28
N CYS A 145 4.72 1.89 10.12
CA CYS A 145 5.17 0.51 10.35
C CYS A 145 4.90 0.00 11.77
N GLN A 146 4.96 0.90 12.76
CA GLN A 146 4.78 0.54 14.17
C GLN A 146 3.39 -0.07 14.45
N ASN A 147 2.43 0.23 13.59
CA ASN A 147 1.03 -0.11 13.72
C ASN A 147 0.55 -1.07 12.63
N ILE A 148 1.42 -1.51 11.71
CA ILE A 148 1.04 -2.40 10.60
C ILE A 148 1.60 -3.81 10.80
N LYS A 149 0.77 -4.80 10.47
CA LYS A 149 1.18 -6.20 10.30
C LYS A 149 0.83 -6.67 8.89
N ILE A 150 1.81 -7.17 8.15
CA ILE A 150 1.57 -7.81 6.85
C ILE A 150 1.09 -9.24 7.10
N LYS A 151 0.05 -9.63 6.38
CA LYS A 151 -0.49 -10.98 6.35
C LYS A 151 -0.67 -11.41 4.91
N THR A 152 -0.22 -12.60 4.56
CA THR A 152 -0.59 -13.24 3.30
C THR A 152 -1.89 -14.03 3.53
N SER A 153 -2.83 -13.91 2.60
CA SER A 153 -4.10 -14.65 2.66
C SER A 153 -4.25 -15.52 1.42
N VAL A 154 -4.59 -16.78 1.64
CA VAL A 154 -4.88 -17.76 0.59
C VAL A 154 -6.32 -17.62 0.08
N ASN A 155 -7.17 -16.81 0.73
CA ASN A 155 -8.61 -16.79 0.44
C ASN A 155 -9.03 -15.47 -0.22
N PRO A 156 -9.09 -15.39 -1.56
CA PRO A 156 -9.69 -14.28 -2.29
C PRO A 156 -11.22 -14.46 -2.27
N SER A 157 -11.84 -14.34 -1.09
CA SER A 157 -13.31 -14.41 -1.01
C SER A 157 -14.00 -13.22 -1.69
N GLN A 158 -13.23 -12.21 -2.14
CA GLN A 158 -13.72 -11.12 -2.97
C GLN A 158 -12.98 -11.11 -4.32
N PRO A 159 -13.68 -11.32 -5.45
CA PRO A 159 -13.11 -11.18 -6.78
C PRO A 159 -12.59 -9.75 -6.97
N GLY A 160 -11.33 -9.59 -7.38
CA GLY A 160 -10.74 -8.30 -7.75
C GLY A 160 -10.00 -7.54 -6.65
N GLY A 161 -9.93 -8.07 -5.42
CA GLY A 161 -9.06 -7.53 -4.37
C GLY A 161 -7.64 -8.08 -4.49
N PHE A 162 -6.65 -7.21 -4.73
CA PHE A 162 -5.23 -7.58 -4.78
C PHE A 162 -4.56 -7.49 -3.41
N GLY A 163 -4.98 -6.49 -2.65
CA GLY A 163 -4.70 -6.33 -1.24
C GLY A 163 -5.96 -5.88 -0.52
N MET A 164 -5.88 -5.86 0.80
CA MET A 164 -6.91 -5.27 1.65
C MET A 164 -6.26 -4.91 2.97
N TRP A 165 -6.31 -3.65 3.36
CA TRP A 165 -6.06 -3.26 4.73
C TRP A 165 -7.31 -3.51 5.60
N ARG A 166 -7.12 -3.88 6.86
CA ARG A 166 -8.19 -3.91 7.87
C ARG A 166 -7.66 -3.44 9.22
N LYS A 167 -8.39 -2.52 9.85
CA LYS A 167 -8.20 -2.18 11.26
C LYS A 167 -8.58 -3.38 12.13
N SER A 168 -7.63 -3.96 12.87
CA SER A 168 -7.91 -5.06 13.81
C SER A 168 -8.33 -4.58 15.19
N ASP A 169 -7.77 -3.47 15.66
CA ASP A 169 -8.12 -2.82 16.92
C ASP A 169 -7.83 -1.31 16.81
N CYS A 170 -7.86 -0.58 17.92
CA CYS A 170 -7.61 0.87 17.92
C CYS A 170 -6.21 1.27 17.43
N HIS A 171 -5.22 0.35 17.44
CA HIS A 171 -3.82 0.67 17.17
C HIS A 171 -3.18 -0.17 16.05
N HIS A 172 -3.81 -1.26 15.61
CA HIS A 172 -3.21 -2.16 14.63
C HIS A 172 -4.02 -2.26 13.35
N ILE A 173 -3.30 -2.17 12.22
CA ILE A 173 -3.80 -2.39 10.87
C ILE A 173 -3.14 -3.65 10.32
N ASN A 174 -3.94 -4.56 9.77
CA ASN A 174 -3.44 -5.69 9.01
C ASN A 174 -3.52 -5.36 7.53
N ILE A 175 -2.42 -5.51 6.81
CA ILE A 175 -2.42 -5.51 5.35
C ILE A 175 -2.47 -6.96 4.89
N TYR A 176 -3.56 -7.33 4.23
CA TYR A 176 -3.71 -8.63 3.60
C TYR A 176 -3.27 -8.52 2.15
N LEU A 177 -2.30 -9.33 1.75
CA LEU A 177 -1.93 -9.51 0.35
C LEU A 177 -2.50 -10.85 -0.11
N HIS A 178 -3.30 -10.82 -1.18
CA HIS A 178 -3.97 -12.02 -1.67
C HIS A 178 -3.01 -12.81 -2.56
N ASN A 179 -2.64 -14.01 -2.13
CA ASN A 179 -1.79 -14.91 -2.91
C ASN A 179 -2.54 -15.38 -4.16
N HIS A 180 -1.80 -15.61 -5.25
CA HIS A 180 -2.31 -16.14 -6.52
C HIS A 180 -3.32 -15.25 -7.26
N CYS A 181 -3.50 -13.99 -6.87
CA CYS A 181 -4.28 -13.07 -7.67
C CYS A 181 -3.51 -12.75 -8.96
N PRO A 182 -4.13 -12.88 -10.16
CA PRO A 182 -3.45 -12.51 -11.39
C PRO A 182 -3.09 -11.03 -11.34
N THR A 183 -1.90 -10.69 -11.83
CA THR A 183 -1.55 -9.28 -12.05
C THR A 183 -2.51 -8.69 -13.08
N PRO A 184 -2.82 -7.38 -13.04
CA PRO A 184 -3.63 -6.75 -14.07
C PRO A 184 -3.06 -7.00 -15.47
N ASP A 185 -3.90 -7.18 -16.47
CA ASP A 185 -3.48 -7.52 -17.85
C ASP A 185 -2.50 -6.51 -18.46
N HIS A 186 -2.56 -5.26 -18.01
CA HIS A 186 -1.68 -4.19 -18.48
C HIS A 186 -0.32 -4.17 -17.75
N TYR A 187 -0.15 -4.91 -16.67
CA TYR A 187 1.09 -4.98 -15.92
C TYR A 187 2.05 -6.02 -16.51
N THR A 188 3.29 -5.60 -16.77
CA THR A 188 4.30 -6.42 -17.46
C THR A 188 5.57 -6.68 -16.63
N GLY A 189 5.58 -6.23 -15.37
CA GLY A 189 6.68 -6.46 -14.44
C GLY A 189 6.61 -7.83 -13.76
N ARG A 190 7.53 -8.09 -12.82
CA ARG A 190 7.50 -9.31 -12.01
C ARG A 190 6.40 -9.25 -10.96
N ARG A 191 5.90 -10.40 -10.53
CA ARG A 191 4.83 -10.45 -9.52
C ARG A 191 5.24 -9.83 -8.19
N LEU A 192 6.47 -10.04 -7.72
CA LEU A 192 6.97 -9.40 -6.49
C LEU A 192 7.04 -7.87 -6.62
N GLU A 193 7.45 -7.34 -7.78
CA GLU A 193 7.44 -5.90 -8.07
C GLU A 193 6.02 -5.32 -7.95
N TRP A 194 5.03 -6.05 -8.44
CA TRP A 194 3.64 -5.68 -8.31
C TRP A 194 3.15 -5.75 -6.86
N TYR A 195 3.47 -6.81 -6.09
CA TYR A 195 3.10 -6.88 -4.67
C TYR A 195 3.72 -5.76 -3.84
N ILE A 196 4.91 -5.29 -4.19
CA ILE A 196 5.51 -4.10 -3.58
C ILE A 196 4.65 -2.85 -3.86
N GLY A 197 4.10 -2.72 -5.07
CA GLY A 197 3.12 -1.69 -5.41
C GLY A 197 1.79 -1.82 -4.64
N VAL A 198 1.27 -3.04 -4.50
CA VAL A 198 0.08 -3.32 -3.68
C VAL A 198 0.33 -3.01 -2.20
N LEU A 199 1.51 -3.33 -1.66
CA LEU A 199 1.87 -2.96 -0.30
C LEU A 199 1.83 -1.45 -0.10
N LEU A 200 2.40 -0.68 -1.02
CA LEU A 200 2.37 0.79 -0.98
C LEU A 200 0.95 1.36 -1.05
N HIS A 201 0.10 0.75 -1.86
CA HIS A 201 -1.32 1.05 -1.96
C HIS A 201 -2.02 0.93 -0.60
N GLU A 202 -1.90 -0.24 0.04
CA GLU A 202 -2.54 -0.52 1.32
C GLU A 202 -1.95 0.29 2.48
N MET A 203 -0.64 0.55 2.47
CA MET A 203 -0.01 1.44 3.44
C MET A 203 -0.52 2.88 3.34
N THR A 204 -0.85 3.35 2.14
CA THR A 204 -1.41 4.69 1.96
C THR A 204 -2.80 4.80 2.57
N HIS A 205 -3.65 3.77 2.40
CA HIS A 205 -4.91 3.70 3.13
C HIS A 205 -4.67 3.74 4.64
N ALA A 206 -3.76 2.90 5.15
CA ALA A 206 -3.46 2.86 6.57
C ALA A 206 -3.00 4.22 7.11
N PHE A 207 -2.13 4.93 6.40
CA PHE A 207 -1.70 6.28 6.75
C PHE A 207 -2.88 7.26 6.83
N LEU A 208 -3.75 7.28 5.81
CA LEU A 208 -4.90 8.18 5.81
C LEU A 208 -5.90 7.83 6.91
N VAL A 209 -6.16 6.54 7.17
CA VAL A 209 -7.04 6.08 8.26
C VAL A 209 -6.50 6.51 9.63
N MET A 210 -5.20 6.37 9.87
CA MET A 210 -4.61 6.64 11.19
C MET A 210 -4.50 8.13 11.51
N TYR A 211 -4.26 8.96 10.49
CA TYR A 211 -3.90 10.36 10.70
C TYR A 211 -4.94 11.35 10.19
N SER A 212 -6.00 10.92 9.51
CA SER A 212 -7.06 11.84 9.07
C SER A 212 -8.02 12.20 10.21
N CYS A 213 -8.54 13.42 10.18
CA CYS A 213 -9.52 13.90 11.14
C CYS A 213 -10.88 13.23 10.92
N GLU A 214 -11.34 12.52 11.96
CA GLU A 214 -12.63 11.84 11.93
C GLU A 214 -13.81 12.69 12.47
N CYS A 215 -13.61 13.99 12.73
CA CYS A 215 -14.69 14.84 13.22
C CYS A 215 -15.82 14.98 12.19
N GLY A 216 -17.07 15.14 12.64
CA GLY A 216 -18.23 15.22 11.75
C GLY A 216 -18.10 16.28 10.66
N ARG A 217 -17.45 17.42 10.94
CA ARG A 217 -17.19 18.47 9.95
C ARG A 217 -16.26 17.98 8.83
N CYS A 218 -15.17 17.30 9.17
CA CYS A 218 -14.23 16.75 8.19
C CYS A 218 -14.84 15.56 7.43
N LYS A 219 -15.64 14.71 8.08
CA LYS A 219 -16.38 13.63 7.42
C LYS A 219 -17.40 14.16 6.40
N VAL A 220 -18.03 15.30 6.66
CA VAL A 220 -18.92 15.97 5.68
C VAL A 220 -18.15 16.54 4.48
N GLU A 221 -16.89 16.96 4.65
CA GLU A 221 -16.04 17.35 3.51
C GLU A 221 -15.60 16.13 2.67
N GLN A 222 -15.63 14.93 3.26
CA GLN A 222 -15.26 13.62 2.70
C GLN A 222 -16.46 12.83 2.15
N THR A 223 -17.50 13.49 1.64
CA THR A 223 -18.71 12.80 1.20
C THR A 223 -18.46 11.78 0.09
N HIS A 224 -19.23 10.68 0.10
CA HIS A 224 -19.25 9.66 -0.94
C HIS A 224 -19.54 10.20 -2.35
N GLU A 225 -20.21 11.36 -2.45
CA GLU A 225 -20.45 12.07 -3.72
C GLU A 225 -19.15 12.51 -4.42
N ARG A 226 -18.02 12.48 -3.70
CA ARG A 226 -16.67 12.73 -4.23
C ARG A 226 -15.78 11.48 -4.15
N GLY A 227 -16.36 10.29 -4.04
CA GLY A 227 -15.61 9.03 -3.98
C GLY A 227 -15.08 8.61 -2.62
N GLY A 228 -15.55 9.25 -1.56
CA GLY A 228 -15.16 8.96 -0.18
C GLY A 228 -13.79 9.51 0.21
N SER A 229 -13.51 9.49 1.50
CA SER A 229 -12.16 9.70 2.03
C SER A 229 -11.24 8.55 1.63
N GLY A 230 -9.92 8.79 1.66
CA GLY A 230 -8.92 7.72 1.50
C GLY A 230 -8.96 6.67 2.61
N VAL A 231 -9.84 6.85 3.60
CA VAL A 231 -10.14 5.93 4.69
C VAL A 231 -10.93 4.73 4.17
N ASP A 232 -12.00 4.90 3.39
CA ASP A 232 -12.88 3.79 2.97
C ASP A 232 -12.98 3.62 1.44
N GLY A 233 -12.28 4.44 0.66
CA GLY A 233 -12.36 4.38 -0.80
C GLY A 233 -11.23 5.10 -1.55
N HIS A 234 -11.31 5.03 -2.87
CA HIS A 234 -10.32 5.58 -3.81
C HIS A 234 -10.79 6.92 -4.39
N GLY A 235 -11.13 7.89 -3.54
CA GLY A 235 -11.54 9.23 -3.96
C GLY A 235 -10.39 10.05 -4.57
N PRO A 236 -10.65 11.25 -5.13
CA PRO A 236 -9.66 12.10 -5.77
C PRO A 236 -8.46 12.43 -4.88
N LEU A 237 -8.69 12.65 -3.58
CA LEU A 237 -7.59 12.96 -2.67
C LEU A 237 -6.66 11.76 -2.51
N TRP A 238 -7.20 10.56 -2.28
CA TRP A 238 -6.42 9.34 -2.22
C TRP A 238 -5.66 9.12 -3.53
N ALA A 239 -6.32 9.29 -4.68
CA ALA A 239 -5.69 9.14 -5.99
C ALA A 239 -4.51 10.11 -6.17
N GLU A 240 -4.66 11.37 -5.73
CA GLU A 240 -3.58 12.34 -5.74
C GLU A 240 -2.41 11.94 -4.83
N VAL A 241 -2.67 11.45 -3.62
CA VAL A 241 -1.63 10.93 -2.73
C VAL A 241 -0.89 9.79 -3.41
N MET A 242 -1.62 8.81 -3.94
CA MET A 242 -1.07 7.63 -4.58
C MET A 242 -0.19 7.97 -5.78
N ILE A 243 -0.64 8.87 -6.65
CA ILE A 243 0.13 9.29 -7.83
C ILE A 243 1.43 9.97 -7.42
N ASN A 244 1.40 10.85 -6.42
CA ASN A 244 2.60 11.53 -5.96
C ASN A 244 3.64 10.56 -5.39
N ILE A 245 3.20 9.54 -4.65
CA ILE A 245 4.09 8.51 -4.10
C ILE A 245 4.58 7.56 -5.21
N GLN A 246 3.69 7.07 -6.08
CA GLN A 246 4.03 6.19 -7.21
C GLN A 246 5.06 6.85 -8.15
N GLU A 247 4.83 8.10 -8.54
CA GLU A 247 5.77 8.85 -9.38
C GLU A 247 7.10 9.12 -8.66
N ALA A 248 7.07 9.34 -7.35
CA ALA A 248 8.29 9.48 -6.56
C ALA A 248 9.09 8.17 -6.53
N LEU A 249 8.44 7.04 -6.22
CA LEU A 249 9.10 5.74 -6.16
C LEU A 249 9.68 5.36 -7.53
N GLN A 250 8.93 5.62 -8.60
CA GLN A 250 9.36 5.33 -9.97
C GLN A 250 10.67 6.04 -10.36
N ARG A 251 11.02 7.18 -9.73
CA ARG A 251 12.32 7.86 -9.96
C ARG A 251 13.50 7.12 -9.35
N HIS A 252 13.27 6.28 -8.34
CA HIS A 252 14.32 5.60 -7.58
C HIS A 252 14.48 4.14 -7.96
N VAL A 253 13.47 3.52 -8.58
CA VAL A 253 13.51 2.11 -8.99
C VAL A 253 13.54 1.95 -10.51
N ARG A 254 14.08 0.82 -10.97
CA ARG A 254 14.22 0.49 -12.40
C ARG A 254 13.05 -0.30 -12.98
N TRP A 255 12.25 -0.91 -12.12
CA TRP A 255 11.04 -1.63 -12.49
C TRP A 255 9.87 -0.66 -12.62
N HIS A 256 8.79 -1.13 -13.26
CA HIS A 256 7.59 -0.32 -13.46
C HIS A 256 6.72 -0.36 -12.20
N VAL A 257 6.58 0.79 -11.54
CA VAL A 257 5.76 0.94 -10.34
C VAL A 257 4.30 1.08 -10.72
N CYS A 258 3.48 0.09 -10.34
CA CYS A 258 2.04 0.11 -10.52
C CYS A 258 1.36 -0.15 -9.18
N CYS A 259 0.61 0.85 -8.69
CA CYS A 259 -0.22 0.74 -7.49
C CYS A 259 -1.71 0.58 -7.83
N SER A 260 -2.04 0.25 -9.09
CA SER A 260 -3.40 0.06 -9.60
C SER A 260 -4.34 1.24 -9.33
N THR A 261 -3.81 2.47 -9.33
CA THR A 261 -4.56 3.69 -8.95
C THR A 261 -5.83 3.85 -9.77
N LYS A 262 -5.73 3.76 -11.09
CA LYS A 262 -6.84 3.94 -12.02
C LYS A 262 -7.92 2.88 -11.79
N ASP A 263 -7.54 1.60 -11.77
CA ASP A 263 -8.46 0.48 -11.60
C ASP A 263 -9.23 0.60 -10.28
N SER A 264 -8.53 0.98 -9.20
CA SER A 264 -9.13 1.19 -7.89
C SER A 264 -10.09 2.38 -7.87
N VAL A 265 -9.73 3.50 -8.51
CA VAL A 265 -10.62 4.66 -8.62
C VAL A 265 -11.85 4.35 -9.48
N GLU A 266 -11.70 3.64 -10.60
CA GLU A 266 -12.83 3.21 -11.44
C GLU A 266 -13.76 2.25 -10.70
N ALA A 267 -13.19 1.30 -9.93
CA ALA A 267 -13.97 0.41 -9.06
C ALA A 267 -14.73 1.21 -7.99
N SER A 268 -14.10 2.21 -7.38
CA SER A 268 -14.74 3.12 -6.42
C SER A 268 -15.88 3.93 -7.06
N MET A 269 -15.65 4.53 -8.25
CA MET A 269 -16.66 5.26 -9.02
C MET A 269 -17.90 4.39 -9.26
N LYS A 270 -17.69 3.14 -9.69
CA LYS A 270 -18.76 2.17 -9.92
C LYS A 270 -19.50 1.80 -8.62
N THR A 271 -18.76 1.62 -7.53
CA THR A 271 -19.31 1.14 -6.24
C THR A 271 -20.14 2.20 -5.53
N TYR A 272 -19.66 3.45 -5.53
CA TYR A 272 -20.27 4.55 -4.79
C TYR A 272 -21.05 5.53 -5.67
N GLY A 273 -21.10 5.31 -7.00
CA GLY A 273 -21.93 6.07 -7.92
C GLY A 273 -21.47 7.52 -8.15
N TRP A 274 -20.18 7.81 -7.96
CA TRP A 274 -19.60 9.13 -8.24
C TRP A 274 -18.87 9.13 -9.58
N THR A 275 -18.66 10.32 -10.14
CA THR A 275 -17.95 10.49 -11.40
C THR A 275 -16.78 11.46 -11.28
N ALA A 276 -15.68 11.14 -11.93
CA ALA A 276 -14.52 12.01 -12.05
C ALA A 276 -14.58 12.82 -13.35
N SER A 277 -13.93 13.99 -13.36
CA SER A 277 -13.74 14.73 -14.61
C SER A 277 -12.82 13.95 -15.57
N SER A 278 -13.02 14.11 -16.88
CA SER A 278 -12.16 13.47 -17.89
C SER A 278 -10.68 13.80 -17.70
N ARG A 279 -10.36 15.03 -17.27
CA ARG A 279 -8.99 15.46 -16.95
C ARG A 279 -8.38 14.68 -15.79
N ALA A 280 -9.18 14.36 -14.76
CA ALA A 280 -8.72 13.57 -13.62
C ALA A 280 -8.45 12.12 -14.05
N ILE A 281 -9.37 11.51 -14.81
CA ILE A 281 -9.21 10.15 -15.35
C ILE A 281 -7.96 10.06 -16.24
N GLU A 282 -7.73 11.06 -17.10
CA GLU A 282 -6.54 11.12 -17.94
C GLU A 282 -5.26 11.21 -17.09
N HIS A 283 -5.27 12.03 -16.04
CA HIS A 283 -4.14 12.17 -15.12
C HIS A 283 -3.81 10.84 -14.44
N TRP A 284 -4.81 10.14 -13.91
CA TRP A 284 -4.67 8.86 -13.22
C TRP A 284 -4.28 7.72 -14.18
N THR A 285 -4.74 7.75 -15.42
CA THR A 285 -4.35 6.75 -16.42
C THR A 285 -2.87 6.90 -16.80
N LYS A 286 -2.40 8.14 -16.92
CA LYS A 286 -1.00 8.43 -17.28
C LYS A 286 0.00 7.96 -16.21
N SER A 287 -0.38 7.93 -14.93
CA SER A 287 0.52 7.45 -13.88
C SER A 287 0.74 5.94 -13.95
N ASP A 288 -0.31 5.16 -14.22
CA ASP A 288 -0.23 3.69 -14.23
C ASP A 288 0.39 3.13 -15.50
N HIS A 289 0.39 3.89 -16.60
CA HIS A 289 0.88 3.41 -17.90
C HIS A 289 2.27 3.96 -18.26
N ARG A 290 2.96 4.67 -17.36
CA ARG A 290 4.30 5.20 -17.67
C ARG A 290 5.30 4.04 -17.77
N PRO A 291 5.81 3.72 -18.98
CA PRO A 291 6.83 2.69 -19.11
C PRO A 291 8.08 3.14 -18.34
N SER A 292 8.82 2.20 -17.75
CA SER A 292 10.10 2.49 -17.11
C SER A 292 11.04 3.15 -18.14
N GLN A 293 11.18 4.47 -18.12
CA GLN A 293 12.04 5.19 -19.06
C GLN A 293 13.53 4.80 -18.90
N ASN A 294 13.87 4.09 -17.82
CA ASN A 294 15.23 3.69 -17.47
C ASN A 294 15.70 2.35 -18.04
N ARG A 295 14.88 1.58 -18.76
CA ARG A 295 15.35 0.28 -19.34
C ARG A 295 16.36 0.44 -20.48
N SER A 296 16.42 1.60 -21.14
CA SER A 296 17.26 1.81 -22.34
C SER A 296 18.55 2.62 -22.10
N ARG A 297 18.79 3.12 -20.89
CA ARG A 297 20.08 3.74 -20.54
C ARG A 297 21.00 2.72 -19.88
N GLY A 298 21.71 1.95 -20.71
CA GLY A 298 22.88 1.16 -20.31
C GLY A 298 24.08 2.04 -19.91
N GLY A 299 23.85 2.96 -18.98
CA GLY A 299 24.84 3.93 -18.51
C GLY A 299 25.35 3.54 -17.14
N GLN A 300 26.65 3.24 -17.09
CA GLN A 300 27.47 3.13 -15.89
C GLN A 300 27.18 4.31 -14.94
N TYR A 301 26.53 4.04 -13.82
CA TYR A 301 26.64 4.86 -12.62
C TYR A 301 26.98 3.89 -11.50
N PHE A 302 28.22 4.01 -11.05
CA PHE A 302 28.76 3.42 -9.83
C PHE A 302 28.16 4.10 -8.61
#